data_AF-A0A1Y3N4Z8-F1
#
_entry.id   AF-A0A1Y3N4Z8-F1
#
_cell.length_a   1.000
_cell.length_b   1.000
_cell.length_c   1.000
_cell.angle_alpha   90.00
_cell.angle_beta   90.00
_cell.angle_gamma   90.00
#
_symmetry.space_group_name_H-M   'P 1'
#
loop_
_entity.id
_entity.type
_entity.pdbx_description
1 polymer ?
#
loop_
_entity_poly.entity_id
_entity_poly.type
_entity_poly.pdbx_seq_one_letter_code
_entity_poly.pdbx_strand_id
1 'polypeptide(L)'
;NKENRYGITPLMYACNTGKRKVIEVLVELGAIIDKENRFGITPLMYTCSFGNTEIVKKLVELGASVNKENEFGITPLIYACYIKNESIIKYLIEKGADINKKNIFETTPL
;
A
#
# COMPACT_ATOMS: atom_id res chain seq x y z
N ASN A 1 16.21 1.51 3.25
CA ASN A 1 15.97 1.76 1.81
C ASN A 1 16.77 0.87 0.86
N LYS A 2 17.72 0.03 1.31
CA LYS A 2 18.27 -1.04 0.44
C LYS A 2 17.14 -1.95 -0.05
N GLU A 3 17.26 -2.45 -1.26
CA GLU A 3 16.26 -3.27 -1.93
C GLU A 3 16.90 -4.49 -2.58
N ASN A 4 16.12 -5.57 -2.75
CA ASN A 4 16.58 -6.75 -3.48
C ASN A 4 16.48 -6.55 -5.01
N ARG A 5 16.78 -7.59 -5.80
CA ARG A 5 16.70 -7.54 -7.28
C ARG A 5 15.31 -7.24 -7.86
N TYR A 6 14.26 -7.18 -7.03
CA TYR A 6 12.90 -6.85 -7.43
C TYR A 6 12.47 -5.46 -6.92
N GLY A 7 13.35 -4.72 -6.25
CA GLY A 7 13.00 -3.44 -5.62
C GLY A 7 12.27 -3.59 -4.28
N ILE A 8 12.21 -4.80 -3.71
CA ILE A 8 11.53 -5.02 -2.42
C ILE A 8 12.42 -4.54 -1.29
N THR A 9 11.86 -3.66 -0.45
CA THR A 9 12.54 -3.08 0.71
C THR A 9 12.25 -3.85 2.01
N PRO A 10 13.06 -3.68 3.07
CA PRO A 10 12.74 -4.20 4.40
C PRO A 10 11.37 -3.77 4.92
N LEU A 11 10.93 -2.54 4.59
CA LEU A 11 9.61 -2.03 4.98
C LEU A 11 8.49 -2.87 4.35
N MET A 12 8.60 -3.20 3.05
CA MET A 12 7.63 -4.08 2.37
C MET A 12 7.57 -5.48 3.00
N TYR A 13 8.72 -6.07 3.37
CA TYR A 13 8.73 -7.36 4.08
C TYR A 13 8.08 -7.27 5.47
N ALA A 14 8.34 -6.19 6.21
CA ALA A 14 7.70 -5.98 7.51
C ALA A 14 6.18 -5.86 7.39
N CYS A 15 5.71 -5.21 6.32
CA CYS A 15 4.29 -5.08 5.99
C CYS A 15 3.63 -6.43 5.71
N ASN A 16 4.28 -7.31 4.95
CA ASN A 16 3.80 -8.67 4.68
C ASN A 16 3.65 -9.49 5.97
N THR A 17 4.67 -9.42 6.83
CA THR A 17 4.69 -10.23 8.07
C THR A 17 3.82 -9.68 9.20
N GLY A 18 3.13 -8.54 9.00
CA GLY A 18 2.25 -7.94 10.00
C GLY A 18 2.97 -7.35 11.23
N LYS A 19 4.30 -7.16 11.16
CA LYS A 19 5.12 -6.78 12.32
C LYS A 19 5.09 -5.26 12.55
N ARG A 20 4.00 -4.75 13.13
CA ARG A 20 3.78 -3.31 13.41
C ARG A 20 4.99 -2.61 14.04
N LYS A 21 5.58 -3.18 15.08
CA LYS A 21 6.72 -2.56 15.78
C LYS A 21 7.95 -2.41 14.87
N VAL A 22 8.17 -3.37 13.98
CA VAL A 22 9.26 -3.32 13.00
C VAL A 22 9.01 -2.23 11.97
N ILE A 23 7.76 -2.06 11.53
CA ILE A 23 7.38 -0.98 10.60
C ILE A 23 7.67 0.40 11.23
N GLU A 24 7.25 0.62 12.47
CA GLU A 24 7.52 1.86 13.21
C GLU A 24 9.02 2.17 13.27
N VAL A 25 9.82 1.20 13.74
CA VAL A 25 11.29 1.35 13.83
C VAL A 25 11.93 1.62 12.47
N LEU A 26 11.48 0.93 11.41
CA LEU A 26 12.03 1.16 10.07
C LEU A 26 11.75 2.59 9.58
N VAL A 27 10.55 3.11 9.81
CA VAL A 27 10.18 4.48 9.43
C VAL A 27 10.94 5.51 10.26
N GLU A 28 11.07 5.29 11.58
CA GLU A 28 11.91 6.13 12.46
C GLU A 28 13.39 6.17 12.01
N LEU A 29 13.91 5.06 11.49
CA LEU A 29 15.26 4.96 10.92
C LEU A 29 15.36 5.48 9.47
N GLY A 30 14.34 6.16 8.95
CA GLY A 30 14.35 6.81 7.64
C GLY A 30 13.98 5.89 6.47
N ALA A 31 13.22 4.82 6.70
CA ALA A 31 12.62 4.08 5.61
C ALA A 31 11.65 4.98 4.83
N ILE A 32 11.81 5.02 3.50
CA ILE A 32 10.95 5.80 2.62
C ILE A 32 9.62 5.06 2.48
N ILE A 33 8.55 5.67 2.99
CA ILE A 33 7.24 5.05 3.12
C ILE A 33 6.59 4.69 1.79
N ASP A 34 6.78 5.53 0.78
CA ASP A 34 6.23 5.36 -0.57
C ASP A 34 7.29 4.91 -1.57
N LYS A 35 8.35 4.22 -1.08
CA LYS A 35 9.37 3.65 -1.96
C LYS A 35 8.73 2.58 -2.83
N GLU A 36 8.81 2.77 -4.13
CA GLU A 36 8.29 1.82 -5.11
C GLU A 36 9.31 0.73 -5.41
N ASN A 37 8.80 -0.48 -5.64
CA ASN A 37 9.59 -1.57 -6.21
C ASN A 37 9.68 -1.42 -7.74
N ARG A 38 10.24 -2.41 -8.44
CA ARG A 38 10.41 -2.39 -9.90
C ARG A 38 9.12 -2.47 -10.73
N PHE A 39 7.97 -2.48 -10.09
CA PHE A 39 6.65 -2.50 -10.72
C PHE A 39 5.79 -1.30 -10.30
N GLY A 40 6.38 -0.31 -9.63
CA GLY A 40 5.64 0.83 -9.05
C GLY A 40 4.84 0.48 -7.79
N ILE A 41 5.03 -0.70 -7.19
CA ILE A 41 4.26 -1.11 -5.99
C ILE A 41 4.85 -0.45 -4.74
N THR A 42 4.00 0.25 -3.99
CA THR A 42 4.35 0.83 -2.68
C THR A 42 4.08 -0.17 -1.54
N PRO A 43 4.64 0.05 -0.33
CA PRO A 43 4.29 -0.72 0.85
C PRO A 43 2.78 -0.75 1.13
N LEU A 44 2.07 0.36 0.95
CA LEU A 44 0.62 0.44 1.16
C LEU A 44 -0.16 -0.46 0.18
N MET A 45 0.20 -0.42 -1.12
CA MET A 45 -0.38 -1.33 -2.11
C MET A 45 -0.10 -2.79 -1.76
N TYR A 46 1.15 -3.08 -1.36
CA TYR A 46 1.55 -4.41 -0.93
C TYR A 46 0.65 -4.89 0.21
N THR A 47 0.49 -4.13 1.28
CA THR A 47 -0.39 -4.48 2.41
C THR A 47 -1.86 -4.64 2.02
N CYS A 48 -2.38 -3.76 1.15
CA CYS A 48 -3.76 -3.87 0.67
C CYS A 48 -3.99 -5.19 -0.08
N SER A 49 -2.99 -5.71 -0.80
CA SER A 49 -3.11 -7.01 -1.49
C SER A 49 -3.12 -8.23 -0.55
N PHE A 50 -2.64 -8.09 0.69
CA PHE A 50 -2.69 -9.15 1.72
C PHE A 50 -3.84 -9.01 2.71
N GLY A 51 -4.59 -7.88 2.68
CA GLY A 51 -5.77 -7.68 3.51
C GLY A 51 -5.51 -7.40 4.99
N ASN A 52 -4.30 -6.98 5.37
CA ASN A 52 -3.99 -6.64 6.75
C ASN A 52 -4.45 -5.22 7.10
N THR A 53 -5.68 -5.08 7.57
CA THR A 53 -6.34 -3.81 7.89
C THR A 53 -5.54 -2.94 8.87
N GLU A 54 -4.96 -3.55 9.90
CA GLU A 54 -4.23 -2.79 10.94
C GLU A 54 -2.92 -2.21 10.41
N ILE A 55 -2.22 -2.94 9.54
CA ILE A 55 -1.02 -2.39 8.89
C ILE A 55 -1.37 -1.33 7.83
N VAL A 56 -2.49 -1.48 7.12
CA VAL A 56 -2.98 -0.43 6.20
C VAL A 56 -3.17 0.88 6.96
N LYS A 57 -3.93 0.85 8.07
CA LYS A 57 -4.16 2.04 8.90
C LYS A 57 -2.84 2.64 9.37
N LYS A 58 -1.93 1.78 9.85
CA LYS A 58 -0.64 2.25 10.34
C LYS A 58 0.20 2.93 9.27
N LEU A 59 0.25 2.39 8.05
CA LEU A 59 1.01 3.00 6.95
C LEU A 59 0.43 4.36 6.57
N VAL A 60 -0.90 4.48 6.50
CA VAL A 60 -1.57 5.76 6.21
C VAL A 60 -1.33 6.78 7.32
N GLU A 61 -1.37 6.38 8.59
CA GLU A 61 -1.02 7.24 9.73
C GLU A 61 0.44 7.73 9.68
N LEU A 62 1.34 6.90 9.18
CA LEU A 62 2.74 7.27 9.00
C LEU A 62 2.99 8.10 7.72
N GLY A 63 1.94 8.40 6.94
CA GLY A 63 2.00 9.30 5.78
C GLY A 63 2.10 8.61 4.42
N ALA A 64 1.69 7.34 4.29
CA ALA A 64 1.65 6.67 2.99
C ALA A 64 0.60 7.29 2.06
N SER A 65 0.97 7.46 0.78
CA SER A 65 0.09 8.05 -0.23
C SER A 65 -1.03 7.09 -0.62
N VAL A 66 -2.28 7.46 -0.29
CA VAL A 66 -3.47 6.63 -0.56
C VAL A 66 -3.83 6.49 -2.05
N ASN A 67 -3.38 7.44 -2.88
CA ASN A 67 -3.72 7.54 -4.30
C ASN A 67 -2.54 7.27 -5.25
N LYS A 68 -1.39 6.81 -4.74
CA LYS A 68 -0.31 6.39 -5.63
C LYS A 68 -0.77 5.25 -6.54
N GLU A 69 -0.21 5.21 -7.74
CA GLU A 69 -0.50 4.18 -8.74
C GLU A 69 0.79 3.46 -9.13
N ASN A 70 0.66 2.17 -9.40
CA ASN A 70 1.77 1.39 -9.94
C ASN A 70 1.86 1.54 -11.47
N GLU A 71 2.77 0.82 -12.12
CA GLU A 71 2.97 0.87 -13.58
C GLU A 71 1.72 0.50 -14.41
N PHE A 72 0.73 -0.13 -13.79
CA PHE A 72 -0.54 -0.52 -14.41
C PHE A 72 -1.70 0.40 -14.03
N GLY A 73 -1.43 1.52 -13.34
CA GLY A 73 -2.48 2.43 -12.85
C GLY A 73 -3.28 1.85 -11.66
N ILE A 74 -2.80 0.79 -11.01
CA ILE A 74 -3.48 0.16 -9.87
C ILE A 74 -3.15 0.92 -8.60
N THR A 75 -4.19 1.37 -7.89
CA THR A 75 -4.09 2.08 -6.60
C THR A 75 -4.26 1.13 -5.40
N PRO A 76 -3.91 1.54 -4.17
CA PRO A 76 -4.25 0.81 -2.95
C PRO A 76 -5.73 0.42 -2.85
N LEU A 77 -6.64 1.32 -3.27
CA LEU A 77 -8.09 1.07 -3.23
C LEU A 77 -8.49 -0.05 -4.20
N ILE A 78 -7.94 -0.07 -5.43
CA ILE A 78 -8.20 -1.14 -6.39
C ILE A 78 -7.75 -2.50 -5.83
N TYR A 79 -6.57 -2.58 -5.18
CA TYR A 79 -6.14 -3.80 -4.50
C TYR A 79 -7.10 -4.23 -3.39
N ALA A 80 -7.56 -3.30 -2.56
CA ALA A 80 -8.52 -3.57 -1.50
C ALA A 80 -9.85 -4.13 -2.03
N CYS A 81 -10.30 -3.64 -3.19
CA CYS A 81 -11.50 -4.13 -3.87
C CYS A 81 -11.31 -5.54 -4.44
N TYR A 82 -10.14 -5.86 -5.03
CA TYR A 82 -9.86 -7.22 -5.50
C TYR A 82 -9.92 -8.26 -4.38
N ILE A 83 -9.42 -7.92 -3.19
CA ILE A 83 -9.48 -8.82 -2.02
C ILE A 83 -10.83 -8.78 -1.28
N LYS A 84 -11.75 -7.89 -1.68
CA LYS A 84 -13.08 -7.71 -1.08
C LYS A 84 -13.05 -7.40 0.43
N ASN A 85 -12.02 -6.69 0.91
CA ASN A 85 -11.93 -6.31 2.32
C ASN A 85 -12.61 -4.96 2.55
N GLU A 86 -13.89 -5.00 2.94
CA GLU A 86 -14.69 -3.80 3.20
C GLU A 86 -14.09 -2.84 4.22
N SER A 87 -13.36 -3.36 5.22
CA SER A 87 -12.76 -2.50 6.25
C SER A 87 -11.65 -1.63 5.67
N ILE A 88 -10.82 -2.19 4.79
CA ILE A 88 -9.78 -1.44 4.08
C ILE A 88 -10.42 -0.48 3.08
N ILE A 89 -11.42 -0.93 2.32
CA ILE A 89 -12.12 -0.11 1.33
C ILE A 89 -12.70 1.14 1.99
N LYS A 90 -13.50 0.97 3.06
CA LYS A 90 -14.11 2.08 3.81
C LYS A 90 -13.04 3.03 4.34
N TYR A 91 -12.00 2.48 4.96
CA TYR A 91 -10.91 3.29 5.52
C TYR A 91 -10.16 4.09 4.45
N LEU A 92 -9.83 3.50 3.31
CA LEU A 92 -9.12 4.23 2.24
C LEU A 92 -10.00 5.34 1.64
N ILE A 93 -11.30 5.10 1.46
CA ILE A 93 -12.27 6.12 1.02
C ILE A 93 -12.35 7.27 2.03
N GLU A 94 -12.45 6.97 3.32
CA GLU A 94 -12.42 7.97 4.40
C GLU A 94 -11.13 8.81 4.39
N LYS A 95 -10.02 8.23 3.92
CA LYS A 95 -8.73 8.90 3.78
C LYS A 95 -8.53 9.58 2.43
N GLY A 96 -9.57 9.68 1.61
CA GLY A 96 -9.57 10.43 0.36
C GLY A 96 -9.06 9.63 -0.85
N ALA A 97 -9.18 8.29 -0.82
CA ALA A 97 -8.90 7.49 -2.01
C ALA A 97 -9.89 7.82 -3.15
N ASP A 98 -9.36 7.99 -4.36
CA ASP A 98 -10.17 8.28 -5.55
C ASP A 98 -10.93 7.03 -6.02
N ILE A 99 -12.25 7.05 -5.83
CA ILE A 99 -13.16 5.96 -6.21
C ILE A 99 -13.36 5.83 -7.73
N ASN A 100 -13.04 6.88 -8.49
CA ASN A 100 -13.27 6.93 -9.94
C ASN A 100 -12.00 6.60 -10.74
N LYS A 101 -10.87 6.40 -10.06
CA LYS A 101 -9.59 6.12 -10.72
C LYS A 101 -9.67 4.80 -11.47
N LYS A 102 -9.33 4.83 -12.76
CA LYS A 102 -9.24 3.65 -13.62
C LYS A 102 -7.79 3.21 -13.77
N ASN A 103 -7.56 1.90 -13.71
CA ASN A 103 -6.30 1.31 -14.15
C ASN A 103 -6.29 1.15 -15.68
N ILE A 104 -5.17 0.66 -16.25
CA ILE A 104 -5.05 0.47 -17.71
C ILE A 104 -5.99 -0.58 -18.28
N PHE A 105 -6.62 -1.39 -17.43
CA PHE A 105 -7.60 -2.42 -17.79
C PHE A 105 -9.04 -1.89 -17.67
N GLU A 106 -9.20 -0.55 -17.60
CA GLU A 106 -10.49 0.14 -17.39
C GLU A 106 -11.23 -0.28 -16.12
N THR A 107 -10.56 -0.96 -15.19
CA THR A 107 -11.15 -1.35 -13.90
C THR A 107 -11.17 -0.15 -12.98
N THR A 108 -12.36 0.20 -12.51
CA THR A 108 -12.58 1.10 -11.37
C THR A 108 -12.60 0.29 -10.07
N PRO A 109 -12.23 0.89 -8.93
CA PRO A 109 -12.37 0.21 -7.64
C PRO A 109 -13.84 -0.11 -7.27
N LEU A 110 -14.80 0.66 -7.78
CA LEU A 110 -16.25 0.48 -7.61
C LEU A 110 -16.93 0.49 -8.99
#